data_AF-A0A7J2YMW6-F1
#
_entry.id   AF-A0A7J2YMW6-F1
#
_cell.length_a   1.000
_cell.length_b   1.000
_cell.length_c   1.000
_cell.angle_alpha   90.00
_cell.angle_beta   90.00
_cell.angle_gamma   90.00
#
_symmetry.space_group_name_H-M   'P 1'
#
loop_
_entity.id
_entity.type
_entity.pdbx_description
1 polymer ?
#
loop_
_entity_poly.entity_id
_entity_poly.type
_entity_poly.pdbx_seq_one_letter_code
_entity_poly.pdbx_strand_id
1 'polypeptide(L)'
;MNERMNVASGDPLTLSMDKAVKQYSSLFKLPPYQKMVSLLALLCMGSGLLSAIVLFPSLYGLIVGVVLGTSLFFTNLVLDHVISALVLKGDPIYDLRRTTGLSLFSWVFWLFFIFVGVVVAVWFGLVWWIRLCLLGFSAVLIFRLTVLNATSFKSYKKLLVASFLQPIPCVLQLIAVWMMVWVRIDYSLFLFLVFSSAVSIVSSWFFLSPLNRVGEKTLKVPSLSLLKAFLLNWVVDLNAPFESFLEKLGEEQNVEVSIIKFDSTKPKAVMAVPSIHPGPFKNVGSSPLPSMLKTSLENTLNCVACVPHGLFGHEFDLASQSQNQKVVDRVIDSLNFNASETKATPFVKVSNSVATACCQIFGKLAFISFSLAPKTTEDFPQELGLFVSKKAERYGITCYVVVNAHNSIDGT
;
A
#
# COMPACT_ATOMS: atom_id res chain seq x y z
N MET A 1 33.90 27.30 31.01
CA MET A 1 32.67 27.93 30.48
C MET A 1 32.27 27.09 29.27
N ASN A 2 31.24 26.27 29.45
CA ASN A 2 30.77 25.27 28.49
C ASN A 2 29.98 25.95 27.36
N GLU A 3 30.35 25.67 26.11
CA GLU A 3 29.39 25.71 25.01
C GLU A 3 29.49 24.38 24.25
N ARG A 4 28.56 23.48 24.60
CA ARG A 4 28.29 22.28 23.81
C ARG A 4 27.48 22.71 22.59
N MET A 5 28.11 22.79 21.44
CA MET A 5 27.41 22.69 20.16
C MET A 5 26.90 21.25 20.00
N ASN A 6 25.60 21.07 20.23
CA ASN A 6 24.86 19.89 19.76
C ASN A 6 24.79 19.95 18.22
N VAL A 7 25.73 19.30 17.55
CA VAL A 7 25.61 18.98 16.12
C VAL A 7 24.90 17.63 16.03
N ALA A 8 23.57 17.66 15.99
CA ALA A 8 22.78 16.55 15.49
C ALA A 8 22.83 16.56 13.96
N SER A 9 23.97 16.17 13.39
CA SER A 9 24.05 15.82 11.97
C SER A 9 23.57 14.39 11.83
N GLY A 10 22.26 14.21 11.62
CA GLY A 10 21.74 12.92 11.16
C GLY A 10 22.47 12.52 9.88
N ASP A 11 22.91 11.27 9.82
CA ASP A 11 23.51 10.66 8.64
C ASP A 11 22.61 10.96 7.40
N PRO A 12 23.16 11.47 6.27
CA PRO A 12 22.39 11.66 5.04
C PRO A 12 21.57 10.42 4.64
N LEU A 13 22.07 9.23 4.97
CA LEU A 13 21.41 7.96 4.74
C LEU A 13 20.21 7.74 5.67
N THR A 14 20.27 8.17 6.93
CA THR A 14 19.08 8.13 7.81
C THR A 14 18.05 9.17 7.39
N LEU A 15 18.49 10.36 6.94
CA LEU A 15 17.60 11.38 6.38
C LEU A 15 16.87 10.91 5.10
N SER A 16 17.54 10.19 4.20
CA SER A 16 16.92 9.66 2.99
C SER A 16 15.99 8.47 3.29
N MET A 17 16.38 7.57 4.20
CA MET A 17 15.52 6.50 4.70
C MET A 17 14.26 7.09 5.36
N ASP A 18 14.41 8.15 6.16
CA ASP A 18 13.29 8.86 6.78
C ASP A 18 12.37 9.52 5.75
N LYS A 19 12.91 10.04 4.64
CA LYS A 19 12.10 10.57 3.52
C LYS A 19 11.32 9.45 2.81
N ALA A 20 11.94 8.30 2.53
CA ALA A 20 11.25 7.16 1.93
C ALA A 20 10.16 6.62 2.86
N VAL A 21 10.47 6.43 4.15
CA VAL A 21 9.49 6.06 5.19
C VAL A 21 8.37 7.09 5.29
N LYS A 22 8.68 8.39 5.17
CA LYS A 22 7.67 9.47 5.17
C LYS A 22 6.74 9.38 3.95
N GLN A 23 7.26 9.09 2.76
CA GLN A 23 6.43 8.85 1.57
C GLN A 23 5.55 7.61 1.74
N TYR A 24 6.10 6.50 2.24
CA TYR A 24 5.31 5.31 2.59
C TYR A 24 4.27 5.59 3.69
N SER A 25 4.58 6.48 4.63
CA SER A 25 3.66 6.90 5.71
C SER A 25 2.51 7.78 5.21
N SER A 26 2.67 8.41 4.04
CA SER A 26 1.65 9.24 3.38
C SER A 26 0.64 8.44 2.56
N LEU A 27 0.94 7.16 2.29
CA LEU A 27 0.04 6.26 1.58
C LEU A 27 -1.13 5.82 2.48
N PHE A 28 -2.36 5.99 1.97
CA PHE A 28 -3.68 5.58 2.48
C PHE A 28 -3.77 5.08 3.94
N LYS A 29 -3.52 5.95 4.93
CA LYS A 29 -3.86 5.66 6.33
C LYS A 29 -5.18 6.31 6.71
N LEU A 30 -6.14 5.50 7.15
CA LEU A 30 -7.34 6.02 7.81
C LEU A 30 -6.95 6.68 9.14
N PRO A 31 -7.70 7.68 9.62
CA PRO A 31 -7.50 8.21 10.97
C PRO A 31 -7.74 7.14 12.06
N PRO A 32 -7.31 7.39 13.31
CA PRO A 32 -7.73 6.59 14.46
C PRO A 32 -9.26 6.56 14.59
N TYR A 33 -9.81 5.49 15.18
CA TYR A 33 -11.26 5.29 15.27
C TYR A 33 -12.00 6.48 15.92
N GLN A 34 -11.49 6.98 17.05
CA GLN A 34 -12.05 8.15 17.74
C GLN A 34 -12.17 9.37 16.82
N LYS A 35 -11.13 9.66 16.02
CA LYS A 35 -11.14 10.78 15.08
C LYS A 35 -12.16 10.56 13.95
N MET A 36 -12.34 9.32 13.47
CA MET A 36 -13.38 9.03 12.49
C MET A 36 -14.79 9.20 13.05
N VAL A 37 -15.02 8.77 14.29
CA VAL A 37 -16.31 8.99 14.98
C VAL A 37 -16.59 10.48 15.14
N SER A 38 -15.60 11.29 15.55
CA SER A 38 -15.76 12.74 15.67
C SER A 38 -16.04 13.42 14.32
N LEU A 39 -15.35 13.02 13.25
CA LEU A 39 -15.60 13.54 11.91
C LEU A 39 -16.98 13.13 11.39
N LEU A 40 -17.40 11.90 11.66
CA LEU A 40 -18.74 11.42 11.30
C LEU A 40 -19.83 12.20 12.04
N ALA A 41 -19.64 12.47 13.33
CA ALA A 41 -20.53 13.34 14.10
C ALA A 41 -20.62 14.74 13.47
N LEU A 42 -19.48 15.34 13.11
CA LEU A 42 -19.45 16.64 12.45
C LEU A 42 -20.21 16.66 11.12
N LEU A 43 -20.04 15.64 10.28
CA LEU A 43 -20.75 15.55 8.99
C LEU A 43 -22.26 15.36 9.16
N CYS A 44 -22.69 14.48 10.07
CA CYS A 44 -24.11 14.26 10.35
C CYS A 44 -24.78 15.49 10.98
N MET A 45 -24.12 16.12 11.96
CA MET A 45 -24.63 17.37 12.56
C MET A 45 -24.65 18.51 11.54
N GLY A 46 -23.59 18.62 10.73
CA GLY A 46 -23.49 19.62 9.67
C GLY A 46 -24.58 19.48 8.62
N SER A 47 -24.92 18.25 8.19
CA SER A 47 -25.97 18.03 7.18
C SER A 47 -27.37 18.41 7.69
N GLY A 48 -27.67 18.07 8.96
CA GLY A 48 -28.93 18.45 9.62
C GLY A 48 -29.06 19.96 9.82
N LEU A 49 -28.02 20.60 10.36
CA LEU A 49 -28.01 22.05 10.61
C LEU A 49 -28.03 22.88 9.33
N LEU A 50 -27.27 22.49 8.31
CA LEU A 50 -27.23 23.20 7.03
C LEU A 50 -28.62 23.29 6.38
N SER A 51 -29.34 22.16 6.36
CA SER A 51 -30.69 22.11 5.80
C SER A 51 -31.67 22.96 6.62
N ALA A 52 -31.57 22.91 7.95
CA ALA A 52 -32.42 23.65 8.86
C ALA A 52 -32.23 25.18 8.79
N ILE A 53 -30.98 25.65 8.88
CA ILE A 53 -30.66 27.08 8.95
C ILE A 53 -31.06 27.82 7.66
N VAL A 54 -30.82 27.19 6.50
CA VAL A 54 -31.03 27.85 5.21
C VAL A 54 -32.48 27.76 4.74
N LEU A 55 -33.09 26.56 4.82
CA LEU A 55 -34.43 26.35 4.26
C LEU A 55 -35.55 26.67 5.26
N PHE A 56 -35.27 26.60 6.57
CA PHE A 56 -36.27 26.76 7.62
C PHE A 56 -35.73 27.60 8.80
N PRO A 57 -35.38 28.90 8.58
CA PRO A 57 -34.73 29.76 9.57
C PRO A 57 -35.67 30.13 10.73
N SER A 58 -35.92 29.15 11.61
CA SER A 58 -36.80 29.23 12.76
C SER A 58 -36.24 28.38 13.89
N LEU A 59 -36.64 28.68 15.13
CA LEU A 59 -36.26 27.87 16.29
C LEU A 59 -36.70 26.40 16.11
N TYR A 60 -37.89 26.19 15.53
CA TYR A 60 -38.39 24.86 15.21
C TYR A 60 -37.49 24.14 14.20
N GLY A 61 -37.13 24.79 13.09
CA GLY A 61 -36.22 24.24 12.09
C GLY A 61 -34.86 23.87 12.67
N LEU A 62 -34.29 24.73 13.53
CA LEU A 62 -33.03 24.46 14.22
C LEU A 62 -33.11 23.22 15.12
N ILE A 63 -34.18 23.06 15.90
CA ILE A 63 -34.41 21.86 16.73
C ILE A 63 -34.50 20.61 15.84
N VAL A 64 -35.28 20.67 14.75
CA VAL A 64 -35.42 19.56 13.80
C VAL A 64 -34.06 19.19 13.18
N GLY A 65 -33.25 20.18 12.80
CA GLY A 65 -31.91 19.97 12.24
C GLY A 65 -30.94 19.31 13.21
N VAL A 66 -30.93 19.74 14.48
CA VAL A 66 -30.11 19.13 15.55
C VAL A 66 -30.55 17.70 15.84
N VAL A 67 -31.86 17.46 15.96
CA VAL A 67 -32.43 16.11 16.20
C VAL A 67 -32.10 15.19 15.03
N LEU A 68 -32.27 15.65 13.79
CA LEU A 68 -31.92 14.88 12.59
C LEU A 68 -30.44 14.54 12.57
N GLY A 69 -29.55 15.52 12.74
CA GLY A 69 -28.10 15.29 12.71
C GLY A 69 -27.65 14.31 13.81
N THR A 70 -28.22 14.44 15.01
CA THR A 70 -27.94 13.55 16.14
C THR A 70 -28.45 12.13 15.86
N SER A 71 -29.67 12.00 15.35
CA SER A 71 -30.28 10.70 15.00
C SER A 71 -29.49 9.99 13.89
N LEU A 72 -29.09 10.71 12.84
CA LEU A 72 -28.25 10.19 11.77
C LEU A 72 -26.91 9.71 12.31
N PHE A 73 -26.27 10.48 13.19
CA PHE A 73 -25.00 10.06 13.82
C PHE A 73 -25.14 8.74 14.58
N PHE A 74 -26.10 8.64 15.51
CA PHE A 74 -26.31 7.41 16.28
C PHE A 74 -26.69 6.22 15.40
N THR A 75 -27.50 6.45 14.37
CA THR A 75 -27.88 5.44 13.39
C THR A 75 -26.66 4.88 12.67
N ASN A 76 -25.75 5.74 12.23
CA ASN A 76 -24.51 5.29 11.60
C ASN A 76 -23.63 4.50 12.57
N LEU A 77 -23.46 4.98 13.80
CA LEU A 77 -22.68 4.24 14.79
C LEU A 77 -23.23 2.84 15.04
N VAL A 78 -24.54 2.71 15.27
CA VAL A 78 -25.18 1.41 15.52
C VAL A 78 -25.03 0.50 14.30
N LEU A 79 -25.31 1.02 13.09
CA LEU A 79 -25.25 0.22 11.87
C LEU A 79 -23.83 -0.17 11.50
N ASP A 80 -22.82 0.66 11.74
CA ASP A 80 -21.42 0.30 11.55
C ASP A 80 -21.01 -0.87 12.45
N HIS A 81 -21.46 -0.86 13.71
CA HIS A 81 -21.23 -1.99 14.63
C HIS A 81 -21.96 -3.24 14.16
N VAL A 82 -23.22 -3.15 13.75
CA VAL A 82 -24.00 -4.28 13.24
C VAL A 82 -23.38 -4.86 11.97
N ILE A 83 -23.00 -4.00 11.01
CA ILE A 83 -22.36 -4.42 9.76
C ILE A 83 -21.02 -5.11 10.06
N SER A 84 -20.17 -4.51 10.90
CA SER A 84 -18.86 -5.08 11.23
C SER A 84 -18.99 -6.41 11.99
N ALA A 85 -19.87 -6.48 13.00
CA ALA A 85 -19.97 -7.62 13.90
C ALA A 85 -20.79 -8.80 13.32
N LEU A 86 -21.78 -8.55 12.46
CA LEU A 86 -22.69 -9.59 11.96
C LEU A 86 -22.49 -9.88 10.46
N VAL A 87 -22.40 -8.84 9.63
CA VAL A 87 -22.37 -9.01 8.17
C VAL A 87 -20.96 -9.29 7.67
N LEU A 88 -20.00 -8.44 8.06
CA LEU A 88 -18.59 -8.50 7.68
C LEU A 88 -17.73 -9.28 8.68
N LYS A 89 -18.34 -9.99 9.64
CA LYS A 89 -17.62 -10.79 10.64
C LYS A 89 -16.59 -11.72 10.02
N GLY A 90 -15.32 -11.57 10.40
CA GLY A 90 -14.20 -12.35 9.88
C GLY A 90 -13.83 -12.00 8.44
N ASP A 91 -14.18 -10.81 7.95
CA ASP A 91 -13.54 -10.23 6.79
C ASP A 91 -12.13 -9.76 7.21
N PRO A 92 -11.07 -10.12 6.47
CA PRO A 92 -9.71 -9.78 6.86
C PRO A 92 -9.38 -8.29 6.68
N ILE A 93 -10.15 -7.56 5.87
CA ILE A 93 -9.94 -6.12 5.65
C ILE A 93 -10.86 -5.31 6.56
N TYR A 94 -12.14 -5.65 6.65
CA TYR A 94 -13.12 -4.78 7.32
C TYR A 94 -13.27 -5.06 8.81
N ASP A 95 -12.57 -4.25 9.62
CA ASP A 95 -12.86 -4.05 11.04
C ASP A 95 -13.89 -2.91 11.25
N LEU A 96 -14.26 -2.67 12.52
CA LEU A 96 -15.18 -1.58 12.88
C LEU A 96 -14.63 -0.22 12.40
N ARG A 97 -13.32 -0.02 12.54
CA ARG A 97 -12.63 1.20 12.14
C ARG A 97 -12.82 1.49 10.64
N ARG A 98 -12.60 0.50 9.78
CA ARG A 98 -12.75 0.62 8.32
C ARG A 98 -14.21 0.65 7.89
N THR A 99 -15.10 0.00 8.62
CA THR A 99 -16.55 0.10 8.40
C THR A 99 -17.03 1.53 8.65
N THR A 100 -16.62 2.14 9.77
CA THR A 100 -16.89 3.57 10.05
C THR A 100 -16.20 4.50 9.07
N GLY A 101 -15.00 4.15 8.59
CA GLY A 101 -14.34 4.86 7.49
C GLY A 101 -15.20 4.88 6.22
N LEU A 102 -15.79 3.74 5.83
CA LEU A 102 -16.69 3.66 4.67
C LEU A 102 -17.93 4.54 4.85
N SER A 103 -18.52 4.55 6.05
CA SER A 103 -19.66 5.41 6.37
C SER A 103 -19.29 6.90 6.42
N LEU A 104 -18.10 7.25 6.90
CA LEU A 104 -17.58 8.62 6.85
C LEU A 104 -17.50 9.14 5.40
N PHE A 105 -16.87 8.39 4.49
CA PHE A 105 -16.78 8.79 3.08
C PHE A 105 -18.16 8.80 2.40
N SER A 106 -19.08 7.90 2.79
CA SER A 106 -20.47 7.93 2.34
C SER A 106 -21.15 9.26 2.70
N TRP A 107 -20.93 9.76 3.93
CA TRP A 107 -21.46 11.05 4.36
C TRP A 107 -20.83 12.25 3.69
N VAL A 108 -19.56 12.18 3.28
CA VAL A 108 -18.95 13.23 2.45
C VAL A 108 -19.69 13.37 1.12
N PHE A 109 -19.95 12.25 0.43
CA PHE A 109 -20.74 12.27 -0.80
C PHE A 109 -22.15 12.79 -0.56
N TRP A 110 -22.82 12.30 0.49
CA TRP A 110 -24.19 12.71 0.75
C TRP A 110 -24.29 14.19 1.13
N LEU A 111 -23.39 14.69 1.97
CA LEU A 111 -23.33 16.11 2.35
C LEU A 111 -23.12 17.01 1.14
N PHE A 112 -22.29 16.60 0.17
CA PHE A 112 -22.13 17.35 -1.08
C PHE A 112 -23.48 17.54 -1.80
N PHE A 113 -24.24 16.46 -1.99
CA PHE A 113 -25.55 16.56 -2.64
C PHE A 113 -26.59 17.30 -1.80
N ILE A 114 -26.55 17.18 -0.47
CA ILE A 114 -27.40 17.95 0.44
C ILE A 114 -27.09 19.44 0.31
N PHE A 115 -25.81 19.82 0.31
CA PHE A 115 -25.37 21.21 0.16
C PHE A 115 -25.83 21.80 -1.17
N VAL A 116 -25.55 21.11 -2.29
CA VAL A 116 -26.05 21.55 -3.61
C VAL A 116 -27.58 21.61 -3.61
N GLY A 117 -28.24 20.63 -2.99
CA GLY A 117 -29.69 20.60 -2.81
C GLY A 117 -30.26 21.81 -2.11
N VAL A 118 -29.65 22.21 -1.00
CA VAL A 118 -30.03 23.39 -0.22
C VAL A 118 -29.84 24.65 -1.05
N VAL A 119 -28.68 24.82 -1.69
CA VAL A 119 -28.38 26.00 -2.53
C VAL A 119 -29.40 26.13 -3.68
N VAL A 120 -29.67 25.04 -4.41
CA VAL A 120 -30.63 25.05 -5.53
C VAL A 120 -32.06 25.27 -5.02
N ALA A 121 -32.43 24.72 -3.87
CA ALA A 121 -33.77 24.86 -3.32
C ALA A 121 -34.13 26.31 -2.94
N VAL A 122 -33.15 27.15 -2.60
CA VAL A 122 -33.38 28.59 -2.34
C VAL A 122 -33.95 29.29 -3.58
N TRP A 123 -33.50 28.92 -4.78
CA TRP A 123 -33.90 29.58 -6.03
C TRP A 123 -35.05 28.86 -6.75
N PHE A 124 -35.11 27.53 -6.65
CA PHE A 124 -36.02 26.70 -7.45
C PHE A 124 -37.04 25.91 -6.62
N GLY A 125 -37.03 26.06 -5.30
CA GLY A 125 -37.99 25.45 -4.37
C GLY A 125 -37.54 24.13 -3.73
N LEU A 126 -38.22 23.76 -2.63
CA LEU A 126 -37.86 22.63 -1.74
C LEU A 126 -37.81 21.25 -2.43
N VAL A 127 -38.51 21.07 -3.55
CA VAL A 127 -38.49 19.81 -4.31
C VAL A 127 -37.07 19.47 -4.79
N TRP A 128 -36.24 20.46 -5.11
CA TRP A 128 -34.87 20.23 -5.54
C TRP A 128 -33.95 19.72 -4.43
N TRP A 129 -34.19 20.15 -3.19
CA TRP A 129 -33.48 19.61 -2.04
C TRP A 129 -33.74 18.12 -1.89
N ILE A 130 -34.99 17.68 -2.02
CA ILE A 130 -35.38 16.25 -1.97
C ILE A 130 -34.73 15.47 -3.10
N ARG A 131 -34.85 15.94 -4.35
CA ARG A 131 -34.29 15.26 -5.53
C ARG A 131 -32.78 15.08 -5.39
N LEU A 132 -32.06 16.10 -4.93
CA LEU A 132 -30.61 16.02 -4.77
C LEU A 132 -30.22 15.16 -3.56
N CYS A 133 -30.99 15.16 -2.46
CA CYS A 133 -30.78 14.20 -1.37
C CYS A 133 -30.94 12.75 -1.83
N LEU A 134 -31.95 12.46 -2.67
CA LEU A 134 -32.20 11.13 -3.25
C LEU A 134 -31.12 10.74 -4.28
N LEU A 135 -30.58 11.70 -5.04
CA LEU A 135 -29.40 11.48 -5.87
C LEU A 135 -28.17 11.13 -5.01
N GLY A 136 -28.00 11.81 -3.88
CA GLY A 136 -26.96 11.49 -2.89
C GLY A 136 -27.08 10.07 -2.34
N PHE A 137 -28.30 9.61 -2.03
CA PHE A 137 -28.54 8.20 -1.66
C PHE A 137 -28.05 7.22 -2.73
N SER A 138 -28.32 7.53 -4.01
CA SER A 138 -27.90 6.70 -5.14
C SER A 138 -26.38 6.68 -5.28
N ALA A 139 -25.73 7.84 -5.14
CA ALA A 139 -24.26 7.96 -5.16
C ALA A 139 -23.61 7.16 -4.02
N VAL A 140 -24.17 7.24 -2.80
CA VAL A 140 -23.72 6.46 -1.65
C VAL A 140 -23.86 4.96 -1.90
N LEU A 141 -24.98 4.50 -2.46
CA LEU A 141 -25.17 3.09 -2.79
C LEU A 141 -24.14 2.60 -3.82
N ILE A 142 -23.94 3.34 -4.92
CA ILE A 142 -22.94 2.99 -5.95
C ILE A 142 -21.55 2.92 -5.33
N PHE A 143 -21.19 3.91 -4.51
CA PHE A 143 -19.90 3.95 -3.82
C PHE A 143 -19.72 2.72 -2.90
N ARG A 144 -20.67 2.45 -2.02
CA ARG A 144 -20.60 1.32 -1.08
C ARG A 144 -20.54 -0.02 -1.81
N LEU A 145 -21.39 -0.24 -2.82
CA LEU A 145 -21.38 -1.45 -3.63
C LEU A 145 -20.02 -1.64 -4.32
N THR A 146 -19.47 -0.58 -4.90
CA THR A 146 -18.21 -0.62 -5.62
C THR A 146 -17.05 -0.93 -4.69
N VAL A 147 -16.93 -0.18 -3.58
CA VAL A 147 -15.84 -0.35 -2.62
C VAL A 147 -15.90 -1.73 -1.95
N LEU A 148 -17.07 -2.16 -1.49
CA LEU A 148 -17.21 -3.46 -0.83
C LEU A 148 -16.94 -4.62 -1.80
N ASN A 149 -17.45 -4.59 -3.03
CA ASN A 149 -17.18 -5.64 -4.02
C ASN A 149 -15.70 -5.68 -4.46
N ALA A 150 -15.07 -4.51 -4.59
CA ALA A 150 -13.67 -4.41 -4.99
C ALA A 150 -12.69 -4.87 -3.89
N THR A 151 -13.04 -4.73 -2.61
CA THR A 151 -12.07 -4.90 -1.51
C THR A 151 -12.42 -6.01 -0.52
N SER A 152 -13.68 -6.34 -0.27
CA SER A 152 -14.04 -7.39 0.71
C SER A 152 -13.94 -8.80 0.14
N PHE A 153 -13.71 -9.77 1.03
CA PHE A 153 -13.67 -11.21 0.74
C PHE A 153 -14.98 -11.93 1.08
N LYS A 154 -16.02 -11.21 1.53
CA LYS A 154 -17.32 -11.82 1.80
C LYS A 154 -18.10 -12.12 0.52
N SER A 155 -19.09 -13.01 0.66
CA SER A 155 -20.00 -13.35 -0.44
C SER A 155 -20.81 -12.14 -0.89
N TYR A 156 -21.12 -12.07 -2.19
CA TYR A 156 -21.87 -10.97 -2.80
C TYR A 156 -23.17 -10.62 -2.04
N LYS A 157 -23.90 -11.62 -1.56
CA LYS A 157 -25.11 -11.42 -0.75
C LYS A 157 -24.86 -10.60 0.51
N LYS A 158 -23.77 -10.89 1.24
CA LYS A 158 -23.38 -10.13 2.44
C LYS A 158 -22.95 -8.72 2.09
N LEU A 159 -22.22 -8.54 0.98
CA LEU A 159 -21.79 -7.21 0.51
C LEU A 159 -22.97 -6.34 0.10
N LEU A 160 -23.98 -6.95 -0.54
CA LEU A 160 -25.22 -6.28 -0.89
C LEU A 160 -25.93 -5.82 0.40
N VAL A 161 -26.14 -6.72 1.38
CA VAL A 161 -26.72 -6.35 2.68
C VAL A 161 -25.93 -5.20 3.34
N ALA A 162 -24.61 -5.30 3.44
CA ALA A 162 -23.76 -4.26 4.03
C ALA A 162 -23.84 -2.91 3.28
N SER A 163 -24.04 -2.94 1.97
CA SER A 163 -24.17 -1.73 1.14
C SER A 163 -25.48 -1.00 1.42
N PHE A 164 -26.57 -1.73 1.62
CA PHE A 164 -27.92 -1.18 1.83
C PHE A 164 -28.25 -0.86 3.29
N LEU A 165 -27.65 -1.58 4.25
CA LEU A 165 -28.06 -1.54 5.65
C LEU A 165 -27.88 -0.16 6.31
N GLN A 166 -26.87 0.61 5.89
CA GLN A 166 -26.63 1.98 6.39
C GLN A 166 -27.47 3.07 5.69
N PRO A 167 -27.51 3.16 4.34
CA PRO A 167 -28.20 4.28 3.68
C PRO A 167 -29.73 4.19 3.75
N ILE A 168 -30.32 3.00 3.87
CA ILE A 168 -31.80 2.85 3.99
C ILE A 168 -32.33 3.54 5.26
N PRO A 169 -31.86 3.23 6.48
CA PRO A 169 -32.34 3.94 7.68
C PRO A 169 -32.10 5.45 7.64
N CYS A 170 -30.99 5.90 7.05
CA CYS A 170 -30.69 7.32 6.93
C CYS A 170 -31.69 8.05 6.00
N VAL A 171 -32.05 7.44 4.85
CA VAL A 171 -33.05 8.07 3.96
C VAL A 171 -34.45 8.03 4.57
N LEU A 172 -34.80 6.99 5.34
CA LEU A 172 -36.07 6.94 6.07
C LEU A 172 -36.20 8.07 7.11
N GLN A 173 -35.10 8.46 7.77
CA GLN A 173 -35.08 9.61 8.67
C GLN A 173 -35.26 10.94 7.94
N LEU A 174 -34.65 11.09 6.76
CA LEU A 174 -34.86 12.28 5.92
C LEU A 174 -36.32 12.38 5.45
N ILE A 175 -36.92 11.25 5.03
CA ILE A 175 -38.34 11.16 4.66
C ILE A 175 -39.23 11.57 5.84
N ALA A 176 -38.93 11.11 7.06
CA ALA A 176 -39.66 11.50 8.26
C ALA A 176 -39.62 13.03 8.49
N VAL A 177 -38.45 13.65 8.29
CA VAL A 177 -38.32 15.12 8.38
C VAL A 177 -39.09 15.82 7.26
N TRP A 178 -39.06 15.33 6.03
CA TRP A 178 -39.83 15.90 4.92
C TRP A 178 -41.34 15.89 5.20
N MET A 179 -41.85 14.83 5.82
CA MET A 179 -43.25 14.77 6.26
C MET A 179 -43.56 15.80 7.37
N MET A 180 -42.65 15.98 8.34
CA MET A 180 -42.83 16.95 9.43
C MET A 180 -42.86 18.40 8.92
N VAL A 181 -42.12 18.70 7.86
CA VAL A 181 -42.08 20.04 7.25
C VAL A 181 -43.09 20.17 6.09
N TRP A 182 -44.15 19.36 6.12
CA TRP A 182 -45.32 19.43 5.23
C TRP A 182 -45.00 19.29 3.73
N VAL A 183 -43.90 18.63 3.38
CA VAL A 183 -43.62 18.30 1.98
C VAL A 183 -44.45 17.09 1.58
N ARG A 184 -45.18 17.22 0.46
CA ARG A 184 -45.98 16.12 -0.08
C ARG A 184 -45.08 15.00 -0.59
N ILE A 185 -45.18 13.83 0.03
CA ILE A 185 -44.55 12.60 -0.45
C ILE A 185 -45.50 11.92 -1.42
N ASP A 186 -45.03 11.69 -2.64
CA ASP A 186 -45.76 10.99 -3.67
C ASP A 186 -45.24 9.55 -3.85
N TYR A 187 -45.97 8.76 -4.63
CA TYR A 187 -45.55 7.41 -5.00
C TYR A 187 -44.25 7.41 -5.84
N SER A 188 -43.92 8.53 -6.49
CA SER A 188 -42.73 8.67 -7.32
C SER A 188 -41.43 8.55 -6.51
N LEU A 189 -41.43 9.01 -5.25
CA LEU A 189 -40.30 8.85 -4.34
C LEU A 189 -39.99 7.37 -4.07
N PHE A 190 -41.01 6.55 -3.80
CA PHE A 190 -40.83 5.12 -3.56
C PHE A 190 -40.36 4.40 -4.81
N LEU A 191 -40.93 4.73 -5.97
CA LEU A 191 -40.46 4.23 -7.26
C LEU A 191 -39.00 4.62 -7.51
N PHE A 192 -38.62 5.86 -7.18
CA PHE A 192 -37.23 6.32 -7.31
C PHE A 192 -36.29 5.47 -6.45
N LEU A 193 -36.61 5.19 -5.19
CA LEU A 193 -35.75 4.38 -4.31
C LEU A 193 -35.55 2.96 -4.84
N VAL A 194 -36.61 2.33 -5.36
CA VAL A 194 -36.52 0.99 -5.96
C VAL A 194 -35.68 1.03 -7.24
N PHE A 195 -35.98 1.98 -8.13
CA PHE A 195 -35.28 2.11 -9.41
C PHE A 195 -33.81 2.48 -9.22
N SER A 196 -33.51 3.44 -8.35
CA SER A 196 -32.14 3.88 -8.09
C SER A 196 -31.30 2.79 -7.44
N SER A 197 -31.90 1.94 -6.60
CA SER A 197 -31.25 0.75 -6.04
C SER A 197 -30.85 -0.25 -7.13
N ALA A 198 -31.76 -0.54 -8.07
CA ALA A 198 -31.48 -1.43 -9.19
C ALA A 198 -30.39 -0.84 -10.11
N VAL A 199 -30.49 0.43 -10.46
CA VAL A 199 -29.47 1.15 -11.25
C VAL A 199 -28.13 1.16 -10.54
N SER A 200 -28.09 1.32 -9.21
CA SER A 200 -26.84 1.33 -8.44
C SER A 200 -26.12 -0.02 -8.50
N ILE A 201 -26.86 -1.13 -8.39
CA ILE A 201 -26.32 -2.48 -8.53
C ILE A 201 -25.75 -2.69 -9.94
N VAL A 202 -26.53 -2.35 -10.97
CA VAL A 202 -26.13 -2.49 -12.37
C VAL A 202 -24.91 -1.62 -12.68
N SER A 203 -24.89 -0.38 -12.21
CA SER A 203 -23.78 0.56 -12.43
C SER A 203 -22.49 0.09 -11.76
N SER A 204 -22.57 -0.39 -10.51
CA SER A 204 -21.40 -0.94 -9.82
C SER A 204 -20.84 -2.17 -10.56
N TRP A 205 -21.71 -3.03 -11.08
CA TRP A 205 -21.28 -4.17 -11.89
C TRP A 205 -20.62 -3.75 -13.21
N PHE A 206 -21.22 -2.81 -13.95
CA PHE A 206 -20.65 -2.28 -15.20
C PHE A 206 -19.32 -1.56 -14.99
N PHE A 207 -19.10 -0.96 -13.81
CA PHE A 207 -17.83 -0.35 -13.47
C PHE A 207 -16.74 -1.39 -13.15
N LEU A 208 -17.08 -2.44 -12.39
CA LEU A 208 -16.11 -3.42 -11.92
C LEU A 208 -15.77 -4.52 -12.94
N SER A 209 -16.72 -4.90 -13.80
CA SER A 209 -16.53 -6.00 -14.77
C SER A 209 -15.42 -5.73 -15.80
N PRO A 210 -15.32 -4.54 -16.42
CA PRO A 210 -14.23 -4.22 -17.35
C PRO A 210 -12.86 -4.28 -16.69
N LEU A 211 -12.75 -3.84 -15.43
CA LEU A 211 -11.50 -3.88 -14.68
C LEU A 211 -11.00 -5.32 -14.51
N ASN A 212 -11.88 -6.24 -14.12
CA ASN A 212 -11.51 -7.67 -14.05
C ASN A 212 -11.06 -8.22 -15.39
N ARG A 213 -11.76 -7.85 -16.47
CA ARG A 213 -11.45 -8.33 -17.82
C ARG A 213 -10.06 -7.89 -18.29
N VAL A 214 -9.57 -6.71 -17.88
CA VAL A 214 -8.21 -6.25 -18.21
C VAL A 214 -7.17 -7.17 -17.59
N GLY A 215 -7.31 -7.50 -16.30
CA GLY A 215 -6.41 -8.44 -15.63
C GLY A 215 -6.48 -9.84 -16.22
N GLU A 216 -7.68 -10.35 -16.52
CA GLU A 216 -7.84 -11.67 -17.12
C GLU A 216 -7.17 -11.77 -18.49
N LYS A 217 -7.27 -10.72 -19.33
CA LYS A 217 -6.62 -10.69 -20.64
C LYS A 217 -5.10 -10.56 -20.57
N THR A 218 -4.59 -9.80 -19.60
CA THR A 218 -3.17 -9.44 -19.55
C THR A 218 -2.36 -10.43 -18.71
N LEU A 219 -2.90 -10.84 -17.56
CA LEU A 219 -2.22 -11.61 -16.52
C LEU A 219 -2.90 -12.96 -16.22
N LYS A 220 -3.97 -13.31 -16.95
CA LYS A 220 -4.81 -14.50 -16.67
C LYS A 220 -5.39 -14.52 -15.24
N VAL A 221 -5.45 -13.36 -14.59
CA VAL A 221 -5.90 -13.18 -13.21
C VAL A 221 -6.80 -11.94 -13.13
N PRO A 222 -7.99 -12.03 -12.49
CA PRO A 222 -8.86 -10.86 -12.34
C PRO A 222 -8.18 -9.73 -11.54
N SER A 223 -8.21 -8.50 -12.06
CA SER A 223 -7.55 -7.34 -11.43
C SER A 223 -8.03 -7.07 -9.99
N LEU A 224 -9.32 -7.28 -9.70
CA LEU A 224 -9.82 -7.08 -8.33
C LEU A 224 -9.29 -8.14 -7.36
N SER A 225 -8.97 -9.35 -7.83
CA SER A 225 -8.35 -10.37 -6.99
C SER A 225 -6.91 -9.97 -6.63
N LEU A 226 -6.16 -9.42 -7.59
CA LEU A 226 -4.83 -8.88 -7.34
C LEU A 226 -4.88 -7.68 -6.40
N LEU A 227 -5.82 -6.75 -6.60
CA LEU A 227 -6.05 -5.61 -5.71
C LEU A 227 -6.36 -6.07 -4.28
N LYS A 228 -7.25 -7.06 -4.12
CA LYS A 228 -7.59 -7.63 -2.82
C LYS A 228 -6.39 -8.25 -2.11
N ALA A 229 -5.56 -9.00 -2.84
CA ALA A 229 -4.35 -9.58 -2.30
C ALA A 229 -3.31 -8.51 -1.90
N PHE A 230 -3.14 -7.49 -2.74
CA PHE A 230 -2.31 -6.33 -2.42
C PHE A 230 -2.80 -5.61 -1.15
N LEU A 231 -4.11 -5.36 -1.03
CA LEU A 231 -4.69 -4.71 0.16
C LEU A 231 -4.54 -5.56 1.43
N LEU A 232 -4.57 -6.90 1.33
CA LEU A 232 -4.28 -7.75 2.47
C LEU A 232 -2.84 -7.56 2.95
N ASN A 233 -1.88 -7.57 2.04
CA ASN A 233 -0.49 -7.28 2.39
C ASN A 233 -0.36 -5.87 2.98
N TRP A 234 -1.00 -4.88 2.34
CA TRP A 234 -0.86 -3.47 2.69
C TRP A 234 -1.43 -3.13 4.07
N VAL A 235 -2.61 -3.66 4.40
CA VAL A 235 -3.35 -3.20 5.58
C VAL A 235 -3.34 -4.20 6.74
N VAL A 236 -2.99 -5.47 6.51
CA VAL A 236 -2.89 -6.48 7.58
C VAL A 236 -1.58 -7.29 7.54
N ASP A 237 -0.60 -6.89 6.72
CA ASP A 237 0.72 -7.52 6.62
C ASP A 237 0.67 -9.02 6.26
N LEU A 238 -0.34 -9.42 5.46
CA LEU A 238 -0.50 -10.78 4.98
C LEU A 238 0.01 -10.93 3.55
N ASN A 239 1.23 -11.47 3.40
CA ASN A 239 1.94 -11.55 2.12
C ASN A 239 1.41 -12.69 1.23
N ALA A 240 1.07 -13.82 1.84
CA ALA A 240 0.84 -15.09 1.13
C ALA A 240 -0.17 -15.01 -0.04
N PRO A 241 -1.33 -14.31 0.07
CA PRO A 241 -2.25 -14.16 -1.06
C PRO A 241 -1.61 -13.45 -2.25
N PHE A 242 -0.82 -12.40 -2.00
CA PHE A 242 -0.19 -11.61 -3.06
C PHE A 242 0.99 -12.38 -3.68
N GLU A 243 1.84 -12.98 -2.83
CA GLU A 243 2.94 -13.84 -3.27
C GLU A 243 2.43 -15.04 -4.09
N SER A 244 1.26 -15.61 -3.78
CA SER A 244 0.67 -16.69 -4.58
C SER A 244 0.32 -16.29 -6.02
N PHE A 245 0.07 -15.00 -6.27
CA PHE A 245 -0.08 -14.48 -7.63
C PHE A 245 1.28 -14.28 -8.29
N LEU A 246 2.26 -13.75 -7.56
CA LEU A 246 3.62 -13.59 -8.07
C LEU A 246 4.25 -14.93 -8.46
N GLU A 247 4.06 -15.97 -7.65
CA GLU A 247 4.51 -17.34 -7.96
C GLU A 247 3.87 -17.91 -9.24
N LYS A 248 2.62 -17.55 -9.53
CA LYS A 248 1.92 -17.99 -10.76
C LYS A 248 2.35 -17.21 -12.00
N LEU A 249 2.78 -15.97 -11.80
CA LEU A 249 3.20 -15.06 -12.87
C LEU A 249 4.71 -15.17 -13.15
N GLY A 250 5.48 -15.58 -12.16
CA GLY A 250 6.92 -15.76 -12.25
C GLY A 250 7.31 -16.99 -13.06
N GLU A 251 8.59 -17.04 -13.40
CA GLU A 251 9.21 -18.15 -14.13
C GLU A 251 10.38 -18.71 -13.30
N GLU A 252 10.70 -19.99 -13.49
CA GLU A 252 11.87 -20.58 -12.85
C GLU A 252 13.15 -20.11 -13.54
N GLN A 253 14.07 -19.54 -12.76
CA GLN A 253 15.34 -19.05 -13.27
C GLN A 253 16.48 -19.31 -12.27
N ASN A 254 17.68 -19.51 -12.81
CA ASN A 254 18.89 -19.59 -11.99
C ASN A 254 19.31 -18.18 -11.57
N VAL A 255 19.54 -18.01 -10.27
CA VAL A 255 20.05 -16.78 -9.66
C VAL A 255 21.44 -17.02 -9.10
N GLU A 256 22.29 -16.00 -9.11
CA GLU A 256 23.65 -16.06 -8.59
C GLU A 256 23.75 -15.33 -7.25
N VAL A 257 24.49 -15.92 -6.31
CA VAL A 257 24.94 -15.25 -5.09
C VAL A 257 26.43 -15.50 -4.93
N SER A 258 27.25 -14.46 -5.04
CA SER A 258 28.69 -14.58 -4.84
C SER A 258 29.03 -14.47 -3.36
N ILE A 259 29.90 -15.34 -2.85
CA ILE A 259 30.30 -15.35 -1.43
C ILE A 259 31.81 -15.12 -1.32
N ILE A 260 32.21 -14.14 -0.51
CA ILE A 260 33.60 -13.89 -0.12
C ILE A 260 33.70 -14.09 1.39
N LYS A 261 34.52 -15.04 1.83
CA LYS A 261 34.72 -15.34 3.25
C LYS A 261 36.14 -14.97 3.69
N PHE A 262 36.24 -14.22 4.78
CA PHE A 262 37.49 -13.81 5.39
C PHE A 262 37.73 -14.63 6.65
N ASP A 263 38.64 -15.59 6.56
CA ASP A 263 38.94 -16.56 7.62
C ASP A 263 40.27 -16.29 8.34
N SER A 264 40.35 -16.84 9.55
CA SER A 264 41.57 -16.99 10.35
C SER A 264 41.42 -18.29 11.16
N THR A 265 41.72 -18.31 12.47
CA THR A 265 41.36 -19.43 13.36
C THR A 265 39.85 -19.65 13.46
N LYS A 266 39.07 -18.59 13.22
CA LYS A 266 37.61 -18.60 13.06
C LYS A 266 37.21 -17.58 11.98
N PRO A 267 36.04 -17.73 11.33
CA PRO A 267 35.52 -16.74 10.40
C PRO A 267 35.48 -15.34 11.05
N LYS A 268 35.96 -14.32 10.32
CA LYS A 268 36.02 -12.93 10.80
C LYS A 268 34.95 -12.07 10.16
N ALA A 269 34.74 -12.25 8.86
CA ALA A 269 33.69 -11.60 8.12
C ALA A 269 33.27 -12.45 6.92
N VAL A 270 32.04 -12.23 6.46
CA VAL A 270 31.51 -12.80 5.23
C VAL A 270 30.80 -11.72 4.43
N MET A 271 30.97 -11.76 3.12
CA MET A 271 30.24 -10.92 2.18
C MET A 271 29.45 -11.83 1.24
N ALA A 272 28.14 -11.62 1.17
CA ALA A 272 27.28 -12.30 0.21
C ALA A 272 26.67 -11.26 -0.73
N VAL A 273 26.93 -11.36 -2.02
CA VAL A 273 26.48 -10.39 -3.02
C VAL A 273 25.43 -11.08 -3.90
N PRO A 274 24.13 -10.93 -3.59
CA PRO A 274 23.08 -11.53 -4.39
C PRO A 274 22.89 -10.72 -5.68
N SER A 275 22.81 -11.41 -6.82
CA SER A 275 22.30 -10.86 -8.09
C SER A 275 20.76 -10.95 -8.13
N ILE A 276 20.12 -10.59 -7.02
CA ILE A 276 18.67 -10.62 -6.78
C ILE A 276 18.25 -9.28 -6.21
N HIS A 277 17.43 -8.54 -6.95
CA HIS A 277 17.03 -7.20 -6.53
C HIS A 277 16.05 -7.31 -5.34
N PRO A 278 16.21 -6.50 -4.27
CA PRO A 278 15.29 -6.45 -3.16
C PRO A 278 14.02 -5.75 -3.63
N GLY A 279 12.99 -6.54 -3.97
CA GLY A 279 11.78 -6.08 -4.66
C GLY A 279 11.13 -4.82 -4.06
N PRO A 280 10.27 -4.14 -4.83
CA PRO A 280 9.81 -2.78 -4.49
C PRO A 280 8.78 -2.74 -3.36
N PHE A 281 8.32 -3.88 -2.84
CA PHE A 281 7.10 -3.97 -2.03
C PHE A 281 7.37 -4.43 -0.60
N LYS A 282 7.74 -3.50 0.30
CA LYS A 282 7.79 -3.67 1.77
C LYS A 282 8.36 -5.02 2.23
N ASN A 283 7.50 -6.02 2.35
CA ASN A 283 7.74 -7.35 2.91
C ASN A 283 7.42 -8.50 1.94
N VAL A 284 7.14 -8.21 0.67
CA VAL A 284 6.76 -9.16 -0.37
C VAL A 284 7.97 -9.58 -1.18
N GLY A 285 8.04 -10.85 -1.55
CA GLY A 285 9.07 -11.35 -2.46
C GLY A 285 10.46 -11.12 -1.90
N SER A 286 11.43 -10.74 -2.74
CA SER A 286 12.83 -10.50 -2.36
C SER A 286 13.09 -9.27 -1.49
N SER A 287 12.07 -8.44 -1.18
CA SER A 287 12.25 -7.20 -0.38
C SER A 287 13.05 -7.39 0.93
N PRO A 288 12.79 -8.42 1.76
CA PRO A 288 13.53 -8.63 3.01
C PRO A 288 14.84 -9.44 2.84
N LEU A 289 15.15 -9.94 1.64
CA LEU A 289 16.25 -10.88 1.39
C LEU A 289 17.61 -10.41 1.94
N PRO A 290 18.04 -9.13 1.79
CA PRO A 290 19.32 -8.69 2.33
C PRO A 290 19.42 -8.85 3.85
N SER A 291 18.33 -8.57 4.57
CA SER A 291 18.28 -8.72 6.03
C SER A 291 18.24 -10.19 6.46
N MET A 292 17.55 -11.04 5.69
CA MET A 292 17.51 -12.48 5.93
C MET A 292 18.89 -13.10 5.74
N LEU A 293 19.57 -12.81 4.62
CA LEU A 293 20.93 -13.28 4.36
C LEU A 293 21.90 -12.84 5.45
N LYS A 294 21.89 -11.54 5.81
CA LYS A 294 22.77 -11.01 6.86
C LYS A 294 22.55 -11.76 8.18
N THR A 295 21.31 -11.85 8.64
CA THR A 295 20.98 -12.47 9.93
C THR A 295 21.38 -13.95 9.95
N SER A 296 21.07 -14.70 8.90
CA SER A 296 21.43 -16.12 8.81
C SER A 296 22.95 -16.32 8.78
N LEU A 297 23.69 -15.51 8.02
CA LEU A 297 25.15 -15.58 7.95
C LEU A 297 25.82 -15.27 9.29
N GLU A 298 25.38 -14.20 9.98
CA GLU A 298 25.91 -13.81 11.30
C GLU A 298 25.64 -14.91 12.34
N ASN A 299 24.44 -15.49 12.33
CA ASN A 299 24.07 -16.57 13.24
C ASN A 299 24.85 -17.87 12.98
N THR A 300 25.04 -18.23 11.70
CA THR A 300 25.72 -19.48 11.34
C THR A 300 27.23 -19.41 11.56
N LEU A 301 27.87 -18.29 11.22
CA LEU A 301 29.34 -18.17 11.28
C LEU A 301 29.85 -17.46 12.53
N ASN A 302 28.97 -16.83 13.31
CA ASN A 302 29.32 -16.00 14.47
C ASN A 302 30.37 -14.94 14.11
N CYS A 303 30.17 -14.27 12.97
CA CYS A 303 31.05 -13.26 12.42
C CYS A 303 30.23 -12.12 11.78
N VAL A 304 30.88 -11.03 11.38
CA VAL A 304 30.19 -9.89 10.74
C VAL A 304 29.80 -10.25 9.31
N ALA A 305 28.53 -10.06 8.93
CA ALA A 305 28.08 -10.26 7.55
C ALA A 305 27.75 -8.93 6.84
N CYS A 306 28.14 -8.84 5.58
CA CYS A 306 27.79 -7.75 4.68
C CYS A 306 27.04 -8.32 3.46
N VAL A 307 25.92 -7.70 3.10
CA VAL A 307 25.11 -8.10 1.94
C VAL A 307 24.98 -6.90 1.00
N PRO A 308 26.04 -6.56 0.24
CA PRO A 308 25.99 -5.42 -0.65
C PRO A 308 25.11 -5.72 -1.88
N HIS A 309 24.62 -4.65 -2.50
CA HIS A 309 23.80 -4.70 -3.70
C HIS A 309 24.67 -5.13 -4.91
N GLY A 310 24.34 -6.25 -5.58
CA GLY A 310 24.97 -6.72 -6.80
C GLY A 310 24.64 -5.90 -8.06
N LEU A 311 24.67 -6.54 -9.24
CA LEU A 311 24.09 -6.00 -10.47
C LEU A 311 22.75 -6.68 -10.73
N PHE A 312 21.77 -5.93 -11.22
CA PHE A 312 20.39 -6.41 -11.30
C PHE A 312 19.75 -6.13 -12.63
N GLY A 313 18.77 -6.98 -12.95
CA GLY A 313 17.52 -6.48 -13.49
C GLY A 313 16.36 -7.05 -12.67
N HIS A 314 15.23 -6.33 -12.63
CA HIS A 314 14.05 -6.72 -11.85
C HIS A 314 13.45 -8.07 -12.29
N GLU A 315 13.88 -8.61 -13.42
CA GLU A 315 13.51 -9.95 -13.89
C GLU A 315 13.96 -11.08 -12.95
N PHE A 316 14.88 -10.82 -12.01
CA PHE A 316 15.36 -11.78 -11.02
C PHE A 316 14.76 -11.60 -9.62
N ASP A 317 13.73 -10.76 -9.48
CA ASP A 317 13.02 -10.59 -8.20
C ASP A 317 12.38 -11.91 -7.75
N LEU A 318 12.60 -12.29 -6.49
CA LEU A 318 12.00 -13.51 -5.95
C LEU A 318 10.52 -13.28 -5.65
N ALA A 319 9.68 -14.23 -6.07
CA ALA A 319 8.23 -14.10 -5.98
C ALA A 319 7.65 -14.21 -4.56
N SER A 320 8.34 -14.90 -3.63
CA SER A 320 7.81 -15.15 -2.28
C SER A 320 8.87 -15.32 -1.20
N GLN A 321 8.43 -15.27 0.06
CA GLN A 321 9.29 -15.62 1.20
C GLN A 321 9.81 -17.06 1.15
N SER A 322 9.05 -17.98 0.53
CA SER A 322 9.53 -19.36 0.39
C SER A 322 10.72 -19.46 -0.56
N GLN A 323 10.76 -18.63 -1.62
CA GLN A 323 11.91 -18.55 -2.52
C GLN A 323 13.10 -17.87 -1.83
N ASN A 324 12.86 -16.83 -1.03
CA ASN A 324 13.92 -16.23 -0.19
C ASN A 324 14.57 -17.29 0.70
N GLN A 325 13.77 -18.12 1.37
CA GLN A 325 14.28 -19.16 2.26
C GLN A 325 15.14 -20.18 1.49
N LYS A 326 14.71 -20.60 0.29
CA LYS A 326 15.54 -21.48 -0.55
C LYS A 326 16.89 -20.85 -0.87
N VAL A 327 16.94 -19.56 -1.21
CA VAL A 327 18.21 -18.87 -1.49
C VAL A 327 19.07 -18.80 -0.23
N VAL A 328 18.50 -18.44 0.92
CA VAL A 328 19.21 -18.39 2.19
C VAL A 328 19.79 -19.77 2.54
N ASP A 329 18.99 -20.83 2.47
CA ASP A 329 19.43 -22.19 2.78
C ASP A 329 20.59 -22.61 1.86
N ARG A 330 20.48 -22.34 0.55
CA ARG A 330 21.54 -22.63 -0.42
C ARG A 330 22.82 -21.84 -0.17
N VAL A 331 22.71 -20.58 0.23
CA VAL A 331 23.87 -19.76 0.60
C VAL A 331 24.55 -20.35 1.85
N ILE A 332 23.77 -20.73 2.86
CA ILE A 332 24.30 -21.36 4.09
C ILE A 332 24.98 -22.69 3.81
N ASP A 333 24.35 -23.56 3.01
CA ASP A 333 24.93 -24.85 2.60
C ASP A 333 26.25 -24.67 1.84
N SER A 334 26.36 -23.57 1.09
CA SER A 334 27.54 -23.22 0.29
C SER A 334 28.69 -22.61 1.11
N LEU A 335 28.56 -22.44 2.43
CA LEU A 335 29.62 -21.87 3.28
C LEU A 335 30.75 -22.84 3.61
N ASN A 336 30.60 -24.13 3.29
CA ASN A 336 31.57 -25.16 3.60
C ASN A 336 32.76 -25.19 2.61
N PHE A 337 33.47 -24.08 2.51
CA PHE A 337 34.75 -23.96 1.81
C PHE A 337 35.75 -23.21 2.68
N ASN A 338 37.04 -23.47 2.53
CA ASN A 338 38.08 -22.73 3.24
C ASN A 338 38.58 -21.57 2.38
N ALA A 339 38.96 -20.46 3.01
CA ALA A 339 39.66 -19.38 2.31
C ALA A 339 40.93 -19.93 1.62
N SER A 340 41.02 -19.73 0.31
CA SER A 340 42.12 -20.25 -0.51
C SER A 340 43.30 -19.28 -0.62
N GLU A 341 43.07 -17.99 -0.37
CA GLU A 341 44.04 -16.92 -0.58
C GLU A 341 44.41 -16.24 0.74
N THR A 342 45.71 -15.99 0.94
CA THR A 342 46.24 -15.35 2.16
C THR A 342 46.67 -13.89 1.95
N LYS A 343 46.69 -13.42 0.70
CA LYS A 343 47.10 -12.07 0.32
C LYS A 343 46.06 -11.44 -0.60
N ALA A 344 45.97 -10.12 -0.52
CA ALA A 344 45.18 -9.30 -1.42
C ALA A 344 46.07 -8.22 -2.03
N THR A 345 45.69 -7.76 -3.21
CA THR A 345 46.25 -6.53 -3.78
C THR A 345 45.82 -5.30 -2.97
N PRO A 346 46.51 -4.15 -3.11
CA PRO A 346 45.99 -2.88 -2.62
C PRO A 346 44.60 -2.59 -3.21
N PHE A 347 43.73 -1.97 -2.42
CA PHE A 347 42.44 -1.50 -2.91
C PHE A 347 42.65 -0.28 -3.82
N VAL A 348 42.37 -0.42 -5.10
CA VAL A 348 42.59 0.63 -6.11
C VAL A 348 41.27 1.34 -6.40
N LYS A 349 41.29 2.67 -6.35
CA LYS A 349 40.17 3.54 -6.74
C LYS A 349 40.53 4.30 -8.00
N VAL A 350 39.68 4.21 -9.01
CA VAL A 350 39.77 5.00 -10.25
C VAL A 350 38.45 5.74 -10.42
N SER A 351 38.52 7.04 -10.69
CA SER A 351 37.34 7.87 -10.91
C SER A 351 37.52 8.70 -12.18
N ASN A 352 36.42 8.87 -12.91
CA ASN A 352 36.28 9.93 -13.90
C ASN A 352 35.30 10.99 -13.38
N SER A 353 34.85 11.91 -14.24
CA SER A 353 33.91 12.98 -13.89
C SER A 353 32.50 12.50 -13.51
N VAL A 354 32.16 11.24 -13.76
CA VAL A 354 30.80 10.69 -13.62
C VAL A 354 30.74 9.49 -12.69
N ALA A 355 31.75 8.62 -12.73
CA ALA A 355 31.73 7.32 -12.06
C ALA A 355 33.05 7.04 -11.36
N THR A 356 32.94 6.35 -10.23
CA THR A 356 34.05 5.76 -9.48
C THR A 356 33.95 4.25 -9.59
N ALA A 357 35.07 3.61 -9.92
CA ALA A 357 35.26 2.17 -9.82
C ALA A 357 36.33 1.88 -8.77
N CYS A 358 36.04 0.97 -7.86
CA CYS A 358 37.02 0.46 -6.91
C CYS A 358 37.22 -1.04 -7.13
N CYS A 359 38.46 -1.51 -7.06
CA CYS A 359 38.81 -2.91 -7.31
C CYS A 359 39.82 -3.42 -6.29
N GLN A 360 39.64 -4.66 -5.85
CA GLN A 360 40.62 -5.41 -5.09
C GLN A 360 40.61 -6.88 -5.52
N ILE A 361 41.80 -7.41 -5.77
CA ILE A 361 42.02 -8.79 -6.22
C ILE A 361 42.54 -9.64 -5.06
N PHE A 362 41.97 -10.84 -4.93
CA PHE A 362 42.33 -11.92 -4.01
C PHE A 362 42.64 -13.17 -4.83
N GLY A 363 43.92 -13.42 -5.15
CA GLY A 363 44.32 -14.51 -6.04
C GLY A 363 43.63 -14.44 -7.40
N LYS A 364 42.74 -15.39 -7.69
CA LYS A 364 41.92 -15.44 -8.93
C LYS A 364 40.51 -14.84 -8.79
N LEU A 365 40.22 -14.15 -7.68
CA LEU A 365 38.97 -13.45 -7.42
C LEU A 365 39.15 -11.94 -7.54
N ALA A 366 38.27 -11.24 -8.27
CA ALA A 366 38.19 -9.79 -8.27
C ALA A 366 36.92 -9.30 -7.58
N PHE A 367 37.06 -8.44 -6.58
CA PHE A 367 35.96 -7.65 -6.04
C PHE A 367 35.97 -6.26 -6.69
N ILE A 368 34.86 -5.86 -7.31
CA ILE A 368 34.71 -4.60 -8.01
C ILE A 368 33.43 -3.91 -7.53
N SER A 369 33.50 -2.60 -7.26
CA SER A 369 32.32 -1.78 -6.96
C SER A 369 32.27 -0.55 -7.85
N PHE A 370 31.06 -0.18 -8.25
CA PHE A 370 30.77 1.01 -9.04
C PHE A 370 29.90 1.99 -8.25
N SER A 371 30.16 3.28 -8.38
CA SER A 371 29.40 4.35 -7.74
C SER A 371 29.31 5.56 -8.69
N LEU A 372 28.15 6.22 -8.78
CA LEU A 372 28.04 7.54 -9.43
C LEU A 372 28.02 8.69 -8.41
N ALA A 373 28.26 8.42 -7.13
CA ALA A 373 28.28 9.46 -6.11
C ALA A 373 29.22 10.62 -6.49
N PRO A 374 28.81 11.88 -6.31
CA PRO A 374 27.64 12.31 -5.53
C PRO A 374 26.30 12.24 -6.29
N LYS A 375 26.26 11.86 -7.58
CA LYS A 375 24.98 11.73 -8.30
C LYS A 375 24.19 10.52 -7.81
N THR A 376 22.87 10.63 -7.90
CA THR A 376 21.97 9.51 -7.66
C THR A 376 22.24 8.37 -8.63
N THR A 377 22.11 7.14 -8.15
CA THR A 377 22.37 5.93 -8.94
C THR A 377 21.18 4.98 -8.79
N GLU A 378 20.59 4.61 -9.92
CA GLU A 378 19.64 3.50 -10.03
C GLU A 378 20.40 2.19 -10.30
N ASP A 379 19.67 1.10 -10.50
CA ASP A 379 20.29 -0.18 -10.81
C ASP A 379 21.13 -0.13 -12.09
N PHE A 380 22.35 -0.65 -12.00
CA PHE A 380 23.24 -0.75 -13.15
C PHE A 380 22.83 -1.91 -14.07
N PRO A 381 22.98 -1.72 -15.39
CA PRO A 381 22.65 -2.73 -16.39
C PRO A 381 23.52 -3.98 -16.26
N GLN A 382 22.94 -5.16 -16.56
CA GLN A 382 23.64 -6.45 -16.50
C GLN A 382 24.84 -6.53 -17.46
N GLU A 383 24.81 -5.77 -18.55
CA GLU A 383 25.89 -5.65 -19.53
C GLU A 383 27.21 -5.21 -18.87
N LEU A 384 27.14 -4.46 -17.76
CA LEU A 384 28.32 -4.08 -16.98
C LEU A 384 28.99 -5.30 -16.35
N GLY A 385 28.21 -6.27 -15.86
CA GLY A 385 28.70 -7.54 -15.32
C GLY A 385 29.39 -8.37 -16.39
N LEU A 386 28.79 -8.47 -17.59
CA LEU A 386 29.40 -9.13 -18.75
C LEU A 386 30.70 -8.47 -19.20
N PHE A 387 30.77 -7.13 -19.17
CA PHE A 387 31.98 -6.40 -19.47
C PHE A 387 33.09 -6.70 -18.46
N VAL A 388 32.77 -6.68 -17.16
CA VAL A 388 33.70 -7.01 -16.08
C VAL A 388 34.21 -8.45 -16.24
N SER A 389 33.31 -9.40 -16.49
CA SER A 389 33.64 -10.81 -16.74
C SER A 389 34.68 -10.97 -17.84
N LYS A 390 34.42 -10.42 -19.04
CA LYS A 390 35.34 -10.48 -20.19
C LYS A 390 36.69 -9.81 -19.92
N LYS A 391 36.73 -8.80 -19.04
CA LYS A 391 37.98 -8.15 -18.64
C LYS A 391 38.74 -9.00 -17.62
N ALA A 392 38.05 -9.55 -16.62
CA ALA A 392 38.62 -10.44 -15.61
C ALA A 392 39.29 -11.65 -16.25
N GLU A 393 38.63 -12.30 -17.21
CA GLU A 393 39.16 -13.47 -17.94
C GLU A 393 40.51 -13.17 -18.62
N ARG A 394 40.66 -11.99 -19.23
CA ARG A 394 41.91 -11.57 -19.91
C ARG A 394 43.09 -11.45 -18.94
N TYR A 395 42.82 -11.26 -17.65
CA TYR A 395 43.84 -11.17 -16.60
C TYR A 395 43.95 -12.48 -15.80
N GLY A 396 43.34 -13.58 -16.26
CA GLY A 396 43.39 -14.88 -15.59
C GLY A 396 42.56 -14.96 -14.31
N ILE A 397 41.63 -14.02 -14.11
CA ILE A 397 40.70 -14.01 -12.98
C ILE A 397 39.50 -14.89 -13.34
N THR A 398 39.20 -15.86 -12.48
CA THR A 398 38.16 -16.88 -12.72
C THR A 398 36.88 -16.63 -11.94
N CYS A 399 36.93 -15.77 -10.92
CA CYS A 399 35.77 -15.36 -10.14
C CYS A 399 35.75 -13.84 -10.03
N TYR A 400 34.59 -13.22 -10.24
CA TYR A 400 34.43 -11.79 -10.09
C TYR A 400 33.14 -11.49 -9.34
N VAL A 401 33.16 -10.45 -8.52
CA VAL A 401 32.03 -9.98 -7.74
C VAL A 401 31.85 -8.51 -8.05
N VAL A 402 30.65 -8.13 -8.53
CA VAL A 402 30.34 -6.75 -8.87
C VAL A 402 29.29 -6.20 -7.91
N VAL A 403 29.57 -5.04 -7.34
CA VAL A 403 28.68 -4.33 -6.42
C VAL A 403 28.24 -3.02 -7.03
N ASN A 404 26.93 -2.77 -7.02
CA ASN A 404 26.34 -1.45 -7.24
C ASN A 404 26.29 -0.69 -5.91
N ALA A 405 27.13 0.33 -5.76
CA ALA A 405 27.13 1.16 -4.56
C ALA A 405 26.06 2.26 -4.68
N HIS A 406 24.88 2.02 -4.12
CA HIS A 406 23.82 3.05 -3.93
C HIS A 406 24.15 3.95 -2.73
N ASN A 407 25.28 4.64 -2.81
CA ASN A 407 25.80 5.49 -1.74
C ASN A 407 25.50 6.98 -1.94
N SER A 408 24.66 7.33 -2.91
CA SER A 408 24.05 8.66 -3.04
C SER A 408 22.59 8.54 -3.46
N ILE A 409 21.69 8.90 -2.55
CA ILE A 409 20.23 8.81 -2.75
C ILE A 409 19.64 10.17 -3.13
N ASP A 410 20.19 11.27 -2.59
CA ASP A 410 19.67 12.63 -2.78
C ASP A 410 20.46 13.45 -3.81
N GLY A 411 21.56 12.91 -4.36
CA GLY A 411 22.32 13.59 -5.42
C GLY A 411 23.20 14.75 -4.93
N THR A 412 23.42 14.86 -3.62
CA THR A 412 24.10 15.98 -2.95
C THR A 412 25.49 15.61 -2.46
#